data_AF-F3CCM0-F1
#
_entry.id   AF-F3CCM0-F1
#
_cell.length_a   1.000
_cell.length_b   1.000
_cell.length_c   1.000
_cell.angle_alpha   90.00
_cell.angle_beta   90.00
_cell.angle_gamma   90.00
#
_symmetry.space_group_name_H-M   'P 1'
#
loop_
_entity.id
_entity.type
_entity.pdbx_description
1 polymer ?
#
loop_
_entity_poly.entity_id
_entity_poly.type
_entity_poly.pdbx_seq_one_letter_code
_entity_poly.pdbx_strand_id
1 'polypeptide(L)'
;SDAKGNSYSVTTAGSTTWLKGYEVLDKRRWTQTNSRYGQLTFFTGLASNGEAWVGTVQRVGWTTITRVSSSSGTRSKITCSRLNGCR
;
A
#
# COMPACT_ATOMS: atom_id res chain seq x y z
N SER A 1 -5.23 -9.97 13.84
CA SER A 1 -4.45 -10.89 12.99
C SER A 1 -5.40 -11.55 12.02
N ASP A 2 -4.95 -11.91 10.83
CA ASP A 2 -5.76 -12.67 9.87
C ASP A 2 -5.58 -14.19 10.09
N ALA A 3 -6.39 -14.99 9.38
CA ALA A 3 -6.34 -16.45 9.46
C ALA A 3 -5.01 -17.06 8.97
N LYS A 4 -4.18 -16.28 8.27
CA LYS A 4 -2.85 -16.67 7.77
C LYS A 4 -1.73 -16.24 8.73
N GLY A 5 -2.08 -15.63 9.88
CA GLY A 5 -1.14 -15.19 10.91
C GLY A 5 -0.53 -13.81 10.66
N ASN A 6 -0.96 -13.08 9.62
CA ASN A 6 -0.51 -11.71 9.41
C ASN A 6 -1.20 -10.79 10.43
N SER A 7 -0.58 -9.66 10.72
CA SER A 7 -1.19 -8.63 11.58
C SER A 7 -0.95 -7.25 11.02
N TYR A 8 -1.93 -6.38 11.21
CA TYR A 8 -1.94 -5.03 10.67
C TYR A 8 -2.51 -4.08 11.70
N SER A 9 -1.96 -2.88 11.75
CA SER A 9 -2.45 -1.77 12.56
C SER A 9 -2.46 -0.53 11.70
N VAL A 10 -3.53 0.23 11.80
CA VAL A 10 -3.74 1.45 11.01
C VAL A 10 -4.08 2.58 11.95
N THR A 11 -3.52 3.75 11.68
CA THR A 11 -3.91 5.00 12.33
C THR A 11 -3.98 6.11 11.30
N THR A 12 -4.98 6.96 11.39
CA THR A 12 -5.21 8.06 10.45
C THR A 12 -5.31 9.36 11.22
N ALA A 13 -4.54 10.37 10.79
CA ALA A 13 -4.68 11.73 11.28
C ALA A 13 -4.68 12.69 10.07
N GLY A 14 -5.78 13.43 9.92
CA GLY A 14 -5.96 14.33 8.78
C GLY A 14 -5.88 13.61 7.44
N SER A 15 -5.01 14.10 6.56
CA SER A 15 -4.74 13.51 5.24
C SER A 15 -3.69 12.39 5.24
N THR A 16 -3.12 12.06 6.40
CA THR A 16 -2.06 11.05 6.52
C THR A 16 -2.59 9.80 7.20
N THR A 17 -2.26 8.64 6.64
CA THR A 17 -2.55 7.32 7.24
C THR A 17 -1.25 6.57 7.40
N TRP A 18 -0.97 6.10 8.61
CA TRP A 18 0.16 5.25 8.92
C TRP A 18 -0.33 3.81 9.09
N LEU A 19 0.38 2.90 8.45
CA LEU A 19 0.14 1.48 8.53
C LEU A 19 1.40 0.81 9.06
N LYS A 20 1.23 -0.22 9.88
CA LYS A 20 2.29 -1.14 10.24
C LYS A 20 1.76 -2.55 10.23
N GLY A 21 2.61 -3.51 9.95
CA GLY A 21 2.20 -4.90 9.93
C GLY A 21 3.34 -5.88 10.12
N TYR A 22 2.94 -7.11 10.34
CA TYR A 22 3.78 -8.29 10.27
C TYR A 22 3.18 -9.23 9.23
N GLU A 23 4.00 -9.68 8.29
CA GLU A 23 3.62 -10.73 7.34
C GLU A 23 4.38 -12.02 7.62
N VAL A 24 3.67 -13.13 7.52
CA VAL A 24 4.19 -14.45 7.88
C VAL A 24 5.06 -15.04 6.76
N LEU A 25 4.76 -14.72 5.49
CA LEU A 25 5.43 -15.31 4.32
C LEU A 25 6.94 -15.09 4.38
N ASP A 26 7.37 -13.84 4.48
CA ASP A 26 8.79 -13.46 4.60
C ASP A 26 9.21 -13.20 6.06
N LYS A 27 8.32 -13.50 7.02
CA LYS A 27 8.50 -13.27 8.47
C LYS A 27 8.97 -11.85 8.81
N ARG A 28 8.51 -10.85 8.06
CA ARG A 28 9.00 -9.47 8.17
C ARG A 28 7.95 -8.54 8.75
N ARG A 29 8.44 -7.52 9.46
CA ARG A 29 7.64 -6.38 9.88
C ARG A 29 7.79 -5.27 8.85
N TRP A 30 6.77 -4.46 8.70
CA TRP A 30 6.82 -3.33 7.81
C TRP A 30 6.01 -2.15 8.33
N THR A 31 6.34 -0.98 7.81
CA THR A 31 5.63 0.27 8.04
C THR A 31 5.41 0.98 6.72
N GLN A 32 4.25 1.64 6.56
CA GLN A 32 3.91 2.42 5.39
C GLN A 32 3.25 3.73 5.82
N THR A 33 3.60 4.82 5.16
CA THR A 33 2.95 6.12 5.32
C THR A 33 2.24 6.48 4.02
N ASN A 34 0.96 6.85 4.11
CA ASN A 34 0.14 7.29 3.01
C ASN A 34 -0.24 8.75 3.22
N SER A 35 0.14 9.63 2.29
CA SER A 35 -0.21 11.05 2.30
C SER A 35 -1.17 11.36 1.17
N ARG A 36 -2.37 11.81 1.50
CA ARG A 36 -3.43 12.12 0.54
C ARG A 36 -3.42 13.59 0.12
N TYR A 37 -3.39 13.80 -1.19
CA TYR A 37 -3.48 15.08 -1.87
C TYR A 37 -4.67 15.04 -2.85
N GLY A 38 -5.87 15.34 -2.34
CA GLY A 38 -7.10 15.29 -3.12
C GLY A 38 -7.45 13.88 -3.60
N GLN A 39 -7.37 13.66 -4.92
CA GLN A 39 -7.62 12.36 -5.56
C GLN A 39 -6.35 11.49 -5.70
N LEU A 40 -5.19 12.04 -5.35
CA LEU A 40 -3.91 11.36 -5.39
C LEU A 40 -3.47 11.01 -3.97
N THR A 41 -2.98 9.81 -3.74
CA THR A 41 -2.31 9.42 -2.50
C THR A 41 -0.93 8.94 -2.86
N PHE A 42 0.10 9.55 -2.26
CA PHE A 42 1.46 9.02 -2.30
C PHE A 42 1.66 8.12 -1.11
N PHE A 43 2.34 7.00 -1.30
CA PHE A 43 2.73 6.14 -0.21
C PHE A 43 4.16 5.67 -0.33
N THR A 44 4.81 5.53 0.82
CA THR A 44 6.14 4.95 0.96
C THR A 44 6.12 3.94 2.08
N GLY A 45 6.85 2.84 1.91
CA GLY A 45 6.97 1.83 2.95
C GLY A 45 8.37 1.25 3.03
N LEU A 46 8.63 0.63 4.17
CA LEU A 46 9.89 0.00 4.53
C LEU A 46 9.59 -1.26 5.31
N ALA A 47 10.30 -2.33 4.98
CA ALA A 47 10.27 -3.59 5.71
C ALA A 47 11.57 -3.84 6.47
N SER A 48 11.49 -4.69 7.49
CA SER A 48 12.61 -5.05 8.38
C SER A 48 13.75 -5.80 7.67
N ASN A 49 13.50 -6.34 6.48
CA ASN A 49 14.51 -6.96 5.62
C ASN A 49 15.24 -5.94 4.70
N GLY A 50 14.95 -4.64 4.85
CA GLY A 50 15.57 -3.56 4.07
C GLY A 50 14.87 -3.27 2.73
N GLU A 51 13.83 -4.02 2.36
CA GLU A 51 13.04 -3.70 1.18
C GLU A 51 12.24 -2.41 1.42
N ALA A 52 12.37 -1.45 0.50
CA ALA A 52 11.63 -0.20 0.51
C ALA A 52 10.77 -0.11 -0.76
N TRP A 53 9.59 0.48 -0.64
CA TRP A 53 8.72 0.71 -1.78
C TRP A 53 8.11 2.09 -1.76
N VAL A 54 7.73 2.53 -2.95
CA VAL A 54 7.04 3.79 -3.18
C VAL A 54 5.94 3.57 -4.21
N GLY A 55 4.84 4.28 -4.05
CA GLY A 55 3.74 4.18 -5.00
C GLY A 55 2.76 5.32 -4.91
N THR A 56 1.79 5.25 -5.82
CA THR A 56 0.68 6.18 -5.92
C THR A 56 -0.63 5.44 -6.03
N VAL A 57 -1.67 5.99 -5.41
CA VAL A 57 -3.06 5.63 -5.65
C VAL A 57 -3.75 6.86 -6.22
N GLN A 58 -4.27 6.74 -7.45
CA GLN A 58 -4.99 7.82 -8.12
C GLN A 58 -6.44 7.41 -8.36
N ARG A 59 -7.38 8.25 -7.94
CA ARG A 59 -8.80 8.08 -8.22
C ARG A 59 -9.22 8.94 -9.42
N VAL A 60 -9.85 8.30 -10.40
CA VAL A 60 -10.40 8.91 -11.62
C VAL A 60 -11.84 8.44 -11.76
N GLY A 61 -12.79 9.28 -11.35
CA GLY A 61 -14.20 8.88 -11.23
C GLY A 61 -14.37 7.65 -10.33
N TRP A 62 -14.97 6.58 -10.87
CA TRP A 62 -15.16 5.29 -10.20
C TRP A 62 -13.99 4.31 -10.35
N THR A 63 -12.86 4.77 -10.89
CA THR A 63 -11.67 3.95 -11.13
C THR A 63 -10.54 4.36 -10.19
N THR A 64 -9.90 3.38 -9.57
CA THR A 64 -8.70 3.55 -8.76
C THR A 64 -7.53 2.89 -9.48
N ILE A 65 -6.45 3.65 -9.70
CA ILE A 65 -5.22 3.17 -10.32
C ILE A 65 -4.14 3.22 -9.25
N THR A 66 -3.61 2.06 -8.88
CA THR A 66 -2.49 1.92 -7.96
C THR A 66 -1.24 1.56 -8.75
N ARG A 67 -0.14 2.26 -8.51
CA ARG A 67 1.19 1.91 -9.03
C ARG A 67 2.16 1.80 -7.86
N VAL A 68 2.97 0.75 -7.85
CA VAL A 68 3.99 0.54 -6.81
C VAL A 68 5.29 0.06 -7.46
N SER A 69 6.40 0.57 -6.94
CA SER A 69 7.74 0.14 -7.27
C SER A 69 8.47 -0.19 -5.97
N SER A 70 9.19 -1.30 -5.96
CA SER A 70 10.02 -1.73 -4.84
C SER A 70 11.50 -1.67 -5.18
N SER A 71 12.35 -1.51 -4.16
CA SER A 71 13.81 -1.57 -4.25
C SER A 71 14.31 -2.96 -4.67
N SER A 72 13.49 -4.00 -4.52
CA SER A 72 13.73 -5.35 -5.06
C SER A 72 13.58 -5.44 -6.59
N GLY A 73 13.19 -4.35 -7.26
CA GLY A 73 12.97 -4.30 -8.70
C GLY A 73 11.53 -4.63 -9.13
N THR A 74 10.69 -5.11 -8.20
CA THR A 74 9.28 -5.38 -8.48
C THR A 74 8.53 -4.11 -8.81
N ARG A 75 7.73 -4.15 -9.89
CA ARG A 75 6.80 -3.09 -10.28
C ARG A 75 5.43 -3.69 -10.51
N SER A 76 4.40 -3.04 -9.99
CA SER A 76 3.03 -3.48 -10.20
C SER A 76 2.11 -2.29 -10.46
N LYS A 77 1.10 -2.53 -11.30
CA LYS A 77 0.01 -1.61 -11.57
C LYS A 77 -1.28 -2.38 -11.42
N ILE A 78 -2.13 -1.92 -10.52
CA ILE A 78 -3.46 -2.46 -10.30
C ILE A 78 -4.49 -1.41 -10.70
N THR A 79 -5.46 -1.78 -11.52
CA THR A 79 -6.58 -0.92 -11.90
C THR A 79 -7.87 -1.54 -11.40
N CYS A 80 -8.49 -0.90 -10.42
CA CYS A 80 -9.77 -1.29 -9.86
C CYS A 80 -10.87 -0.35 -10.37
N SER A 81 -11.86 -0.89 -11.09
CA SER A 81 -13.02 -0.13 -11.56
C SER A 81 -14.31 -0.83 -11.16
N ARG A 82 -15.41 -0.07 -11.08
CA ARG A 82 -16.73 -0.64 -10.77
C ARG A 82 -17.18 -1.71 -11.77
N LEU A 83 -16.84 -1.56 -13.05
CA LEU A 83 -17.32 -2.45 -14.13
C LEU A 83 -16.42 -3.69 -14.30
N ASN A 84 -15.10 -3.52 -14.21
CA ASN A 84 -14.14 -4.58 -14.53
C ASN A 84 -13.46 -5.21 -13.31
N GLY A 85 -13.86 -4.82 -12.09
CA GLY A 85 -13.18 -5.24 -10.87
C GLY A 85 -11.74 -4.74 -10.81
N CYS A 86 -10.89 -5.46 -10.07
CA CYS A 86 -9.46 -5.20 -9.95
C CYS A 86 -8.66 -6.16 -10.83
N ARG A 87 -7.78 -5.59 -11.66
CA ARG A 87 -6.84 -6.32 -12.51
C ARG A 87 -5.44 -5.73 -12.40
#